data_AF-A0A975NR57-F1
#
_entry.id   AF-A0A975NR57-F1
#
_cell.length_a   1.000
_cell.length_b   1.000
_cell.length_c   1.000
_cell.angle_alpha   90.00
_cell.angle_beta   90.00
_cell.angle_gamma   90.00
#
_symmetry.space_group_name_H-M   'P 1'
#
loop_
_entity.id
_entity.type
_entity.pdbx_description
1 polymer ?
#
loop_
_entity_poly.entity_id
_entity_poly.type
_entity_poly.pdbx_seq_one_letter_code
_entity_poly.pdbx_strand_id
1 'polypeptide(L)'
;MTRFSTKTVLMAAAFAVAAALAAPSTSAFAQAAAPTPWELKPDMGYGYGKDGKTFSYKMGTNNAGMLLKGAKKVPKGTLFFIGQNGQLYMRTGPYLEGDGKFMFGAE
;
A
#
# COMPACT_ATOMS: atom_id res chain seq x y z
N MET A 1 69.95 -6.41 17.23
CA MET A 1 69.20 -6.87 18.41
C MET A 1 67.86 -7.44 17.97
N THR A 2 67.51 -8.59 18.55
CA THR A 2 66.18 -9.23 18.66
C THR A 2 65.35 -9.54 17.40
N ARG A 3 65.27 -10.84 17.11
CA ARG A 3 64.42 -11.50 16.10
C ARG A 3 62.96 -11.43 16.55
N PHE A 4 62.06 -10.91 15.70
CA PHE A 4 60.62 -10.96 15.97
C PHE A 4 60.14 -12.41 15.82
N SER A 5 59.60 -12.96 16.92
CA SER A 5 59.09 -14.33 17.00
C SER A 5 57.75 -14.44 16.27
N THR A 6 57.69 -15.32 15.26
CA THR A 6 56.51 -15.61 14.41
C THR A 6 55.24 -15.98 15.21
N LYS A 7 55.38 -16.33 16.49
CA LYS A 7 54.25 -16.62 17.39
C LYS A 7 53.36 -15.41 17.69
N THR A 8 53.85 -14.19 17.56
CA THR A 8 53.06 -12.97 17.85
C THR A 8 52.13 -12.59 16.70
N VAL A 9 52.43 -13.00 15.46
CA VAL A 9 51.61 -12.69 14.28
C VAL A 9 50.34 -13.56 14.23
N LEU A 10 50.40 -14.77 14.77
CA LEU A 10 49.29 -15.73 14.77
C LEU A 10 48.17 -15.36 15.78
N MET A 11 48.50 -14.65 16.87
CA MET A 11 47.50 -14.20 17.85
C MET A 11 46.72 -12.95 17.39
N ALA A 12 47.31 -12.11 16.54
CA ALA A 12 46.61 -10.96 15.95
C ALA A 12 45.61 -11.39 14.86
N ALA A 13 45.89 -12.49 14.15
CA ALA A 13 44.98 -13.04 13.14
C ALA A 13 43.74 -13.72 13.74
N ALA A 14 43.85 -14.28 14.96
CA ALA A 14 42.73 -14.96 15.61
C ALA A 14 41.63 -14.01 16.11
N PHE A 15 41.97 -12.77 16.47
CA PHE A 15 41.00 -11.78 16.92
C PHE A 15 40.30 -11.03 15.78
N ALA A 16 40.85 -11.06 14.57
CA ALA A 16 40.25 -10.43 13.39
C ALA A 16 39.17 -11.30 12.71
N VAL A 17 39.15 -12.62 12.97
CA VAL A 17 38.21 -13.56 12.33
C VAL A 17 36.95 -13.79 13.17
N ALA A 18 36.96 -13.46 14.46
CA ALA A 18 35.81 -13.66 15.35
C ALA A 18 34.72 -12.57 15.25
N ALA A 19 35.03 -11.40 14.68
CA ALA A 19 34.08 -10.28 14.57
C ALA A 19 33.24 -10.29 13.27
N ALA A 20 33.53 -11.17 12.31
CA ALA A 20 32.92 -11.15 10.98
C ALA A 20 31.76 -12.15 10.78
N LEU A 21 31.43 -12.98 11.78
CA LEU A 21 30.43 -14.06 11.62
C LEU A 21 29.12 -13.88 12.40
N ALA A 22 28.89 -12.73 13.03
CA ALA A 22 27.64 -12.50 13.78
C ALA A 22 26.86 -11.30 13.23
N ALA A 23 26.11 -11.55 12.15
CA ALA A 23 24.73 -11.11 11.94
C ALA A 23 24.44 -10.99 10.44
N PRO A 24 23.64 -11.87 9.82
CA PRO A 24 22.78 -11.40 8.75
C PRO A 24 21.76 -10.46 9.41
N SER A 25 22.03 -9.15 9.35
CA SER A 25 21.00 -8.12 9.49
C SER A 25 19.99 -8.34 8.37
N THR A 26 19.03 -9.24 8.63
CA THR A 26 17.80 -9.30 7.87
C THR A 26 17.08 -7.99 8.15
N SER A 27 17.33 -7.00 7.30
CA SER A 27 16.46 -5.84 7.19
C SER A 27 15.10 -6.40 6.83
N ALA A 28 14.23 -6.53 7.83
CA ALA A 28 12.83 -6.82 7.63
C ALA A 28 12.33 -5.80 6.61
N PHE A 29 11.98 -6.25 5.42
CA PHE A 29 11.20 -5.43 4.51
C PHE A 29 9.99 -5.00 5.33
N ALA A 30 9.84 -3.68 5.54
CA ALA A 30 8.60 -3.14 6.05
C ALA A 30 7.54 -3.61 5.07
N GLN A 31 6.82 -4.67 5.43
CA GLN A 31 5.72 -5.17 4.64
C GLN A 31 4.72 -4.04 4.67
N ALA A 32 4.74 -3.23 3.61
CA ALA A 32 3.79 -2.15 3.43
C ALA A 32 2.44 -2.78 3.73
N ALA A 33 1.77 -2.26 4.76
CA ALA A 33 0.52 -2.82 5.24
C ALA A 33 -0.34 -3.11 4.01
N ALA A 34 -0.80 -4.36 3.88
CA ALA A 34 -1.59 -4.77 2.74
C ALA A 34 -2.66 -3.69 2.50
N PRO A 35 -2.81 -3.17 1.26
CA PRO A 35 -3.71 -2.07 0.99
C PRO A 35 -5.07 -2.42 1.58
N THR A 36 -5.50 -1.63 2.56
CA THR A 36 -6.76 -1.89 3.24
C THR A 36 -7.86 -1.87 2.19
N PRO A 37 -8.59 -2.98 2.00
CA PRO A 37 -9.63 -3.04 0.98
C PRO A 37 -10.61 -1.88 1.17
N TRP A 38 -11.04 -1.29 0.06
CA TRP A 38 -12.11 -0.29 0.07
C TRP A 38 -13.42 -0.94 0.51
N GLU A 39 -13.63 -0.96 1.82
CA GLU A 39 -14.85 -1.47 2.43
C GLU A 39 -15.88 -0.33 2.49
N LEU A 40 -16.93 -0.40 1.66
CA LEU A 40 -17.99 0.61 1.57
C LEU A 40 -18.79 0.69 2.89
N LYS A 41 -18.62 1.77 3.65
CA LYS A 41 -19.35 2.05 4.89
C LYS A 41 -20.09 3.39 4.83
N PRO A 42 -21.25 3.54 5.51
CA PRO A 42 -22.06 4.76 5.48
C PRO A 42 -21.38 6.04 6.02
N ASP A 43 -20.19 5.95 6.59
CA ASP A 43 -19.46 7.04 7.25
C ASP A 43 -18.00 7.16 6.77
N MET A 44 -17.69 6.61 5.60
CA MET A 44 -16.34 6.63 5.03
C MET A 44 -16.30 7.42 3.72
N GLY A 45 -15.29 8.27 3.58
CA GLY A 45 -14.91 8.92 2.33
C GLY A 45 -13.76 8.15 1.69
N TYR A 46 -13.82 7.96 0.37
CA TYR A 46 -12.76 7.32 -0.41
C TYR A 46 -12.15 8.35 -1.34
N GLY A 47 -10.83 8.38 -1.39
CA GLY A 47 -10.09 9.30 -2.23
C GLY A 47 -9.14 8.55 -3.16
N TYR A 48 -9.08 9.03 -4.40
CA TYR A 48 -8.06 8.64 -5.36
C TYR A 48 -7.10 9.82 -5.50
N GLY A 49 -5.90 9.64 -4.96
CA GLY A 49 -4.86 10.65 -4.90
C GLY A 49 -4.27 10.95 -6.28
N LYS A 50 -3.60 12.10 -6.40
CA LYS A 50 -2.86 12.48 -7.62
C LYS A 50 -1.71 11.52 -7.94
N ASP A 51 -1.23 10.81 -6.92
CA ASP A 51 -0.22 9.77 -7.01
C ASP A 51 -0.80 8.40 -7.41
N GLY A 52 -2.10 8.33 -7.71
CA GLY A 52 -2.80 7.09 -8.05
C GLY A 52 -3.08 6.19 -6.85
N LYS A 53 -2.80 6.64 -5.62
CA LYS A 53 -3.08 5.83 -4.43
C LYS A 53 -4.51 6.03 -3.97
N THR A 54 -5.08 4.94 -3.51
CA THR A 54 -6.39 4.93 -2.87
C THR A 54 -6.23 5.15 -1.36
N PHE A 55 -7.11 5.94 -0.77
CA PHE A 55 -7.19 6.11 0.67
C PHE A 55 -8.64 6.14 1.14
N SER A 56 -8.85 5.79 2.40
CA SER A 56 -10.14 5.79 3.06
C SER A 56 -10.05 6.67 4.29
N TYR A 57 -11.04 7.52 4.52
CA TYR A 57 -11.08 8.46 5.63
C TYR A 57 -12.42 8.40 6.34
N LYS A 58 -12.43 8.30 7.67
CA LYS A 58 -13.66 8.33 8.45
C LYS A 58 -14.24 9.75 8.43
N MET A 59 -15.44 9.88 7.92
CA MET A 59 -16.13 11.16 7.83
C MET A 59 -16.53 11.63 9.22
N GLY A 60 -15.92 12.73 9.66
CA GLY A 60 -16.36 13.48 10.84
C GLY A 60 -17.47 14.46 10.50
N THR A 61 -18.40 14.68 11.43
CA THR A 61 -19.50 15.65 11.29
C THR A 61 -19.00 17.09 11.10
N ASN A 62 -17.86 17.43 11.70
CA ASN A 62 -17.30 18.79 11.68
C ASN A 62 -16.79 19.22 10.29
N ASN A 63 -16.32 18.27 9.47
CA ASN A 63 -15.75 18.54 8.14
C ASN A 63 -16.72 18.23 6.99
N ALA A 64 -17.84 17.56 7.29
CA ALA A 64 -18.83 17.16 6.27
C ALA A 64 -19.42 18.38 5.54
N GLY A 65 -19.69 19.48 6.23
CA GLY A 65 -20.24 20.70 5.62
C GLY A 65 -19.32 21.33 4.57
N MET A 66 -18.00 21.32 4.81
CA MET A 66 -17.03 21.81 3.82
C MET A 66 -16.89 20.85 2.64
N LEU A 67 -16.90 19.54 2.89
CA LEU A 67 -16.78 18.54 1.82
C LEU A 67 -18.00 18.56 0.88
N LEU A 68 -19.19 18.76 1.44
CA LEU A 68 -20.43 18.86 0.66
C LEU A 68 -20.52 20.18 -0.11
N LYS A 69 -19.82 21.23 0.33
CA LYS A 69 -19.79 22.53 -0.35
C LYS A 69 -19.03 22.41 -1.67
N GLY A 70 -19.78 22.22 -2.76
CA GLY A 70 -19.24 22.04 -4.12
C GLY A 70 -19.22 20.58 -4.59
N ALA A 71 -19.62 19.63 -3.74
CA ALA A 71 -19.80 18.25 -4.15
C ALA A 71 -20.99 18.12 -5.10
N LYS A 72 -20.85 17.30 -6.13
CA LYS A 72 -21.97 16.89 -6.99
C LYS A 72 -22.41 15.50 -6.60
N LYS A 73 -23.72 15.29 -6.56
CA LYS A 73 -24.28 13.94 -6.40
C LYS A 73 -23.88 13.10 -7.62
N VAL A 74 -23.35 11.92 -7.35
CA VAL A 74 -23.06 10.95 -8.40
C VAL A 74 -24.38 10.51 -9.06
N PRO A 75 -24.50 10.53 -10.40
CA PRO A 75 -25.67 10.02 -11.09
C PRO A 75 -25.95 8.55 -10.71
N LYS A 76 -27.23 8.20 -10.58
CA LYS A 76 -27.62 6.79 -10.43
C LYS A 76 -27.16 6.02 -11.67
N GLY A 77 -26.73 4.78 -11.49
CA GLY A 77 -26.18 4.00 -12.59
C GLY A 77 -24.74 4.40 -12.97
N THR A 78 -23.94 4.83 -12.00
CA THR A 78 -22.49 5.02 -12.18
C THR A 78 -21.74 3.87 -11.53
N LEU A 79 -20.86 3.22 -12.30
CA LEU A 79 -19.94 2.21 -11.81
C LEU A 79 -18.57 2.84 -11.54
N PHE A 80 -17.97 2.52 -10.40
CA PHE A 80 -16.57 2.82 -10.08
C PHE A 80 -15.81 1.52 -9.91
N PHE A 81 -14.60 1.44 -10.47
CA PHE A 81 -13.78 0.24 -10.37
C PHE A 81 -12.29 0.58 -10.48
N ILE A 82 -11.45 -0.25 -9.87
CA ILE A 82 -10.00 -0.18 -10.02
C ILE A 82 -9.60 -1.14 -11.14
N GLY A 83 -8.94 -0.61 -12.18
CA GLY A 83 -8.40 -1.44 -13.26
C GLY A 83 -7.19 -2.25 -12.79
N GLN A 84 -6.76 -3.24 -13.59
CA GLN A 84 -5.55 -4.02 -13.30
C GLN A 84 -4.29 -3.16 -13.16
N ASN A 85 -4.29 -1.97 -13.75
CA ASN A 85 -3.23 -0.97 -13.63
C ASN A 85 -3.29 -0.13 -12.32
N GLY A 86 -4.20 -0.46 -11.40
CA GLY A 86 -4.37 0.26 -10.12
C GLY A 86 -5.08 1.60 -10.24
N GLN A 87 -5.58 1.98 -11.42
CA GLN A 87 -6.23 3.27 -11.64
C GLN A 87 -7.73 3.21 -11.38
N LEU A 88 -8.28 4.29 -10.82
CA LEU A 88 -9.72 4.44 -10.63
C LEU A 88 -10.40 4.88 -11.94
N TYR A 89 -11.35 4.07 -12.39
CA TYR A 89 -12.21 4.36 -13.52
C TYR A 89 -13.65 4.63 -13.04
N MET A 90 -14.37 5.46 -13.81
CA MET A 90 -15.81 5.61 -13.70
C MET A 90 -16.47 5.33 -15.04
N ARG A 91 -17.64 4.69 -15.01
CA ARG A 91 -18.48 4.47 -16.19
C ARG A 91 -19.91 4.88 -15.89
N THR A 92 -20.46 5.67 -16.80
CA THR A 92 -21.88 5.98 -16.87
C THR A 92 -22.51 5.16 -18.01
N GLY A 93 -23.63 4.50 -17.74
CA GLY A 93 -24.32 3.62 -18.70
C GLY A 93 -24.63 2.24 -18.14
N PRO A 94 -25.22 1.33 -18.93
CA PRO A 94 -25.58 -0.01 -18.47
C PRO A 94 -24.34 -0.79 -18.05
N TYR A 95 -24.31 -1.22 -16.79
CA TYR A 95 -23.36 -2.21 -16.25
C TYR A 95 -24.09 -3.39 -15.61
N LEU A 96 -25.43 -3.34 -15.58
CA LEU A 96 -26.30 -4.43 -15.21
C LEU A 96 -27.15 -4.78 -16.42
N GLU A 97 -27.38 -6.06 -16.63
CA GLU A 97 -28.38 -6.58 -17.55
C GLU A 97 -29.81 -6.31 -17.01
N GLY A 98 -30.83 -6.59 -17.83
CA GLY A 98 -32.23 -6.36 -17.46
C GLY A 98 -32.69 -7.16 -16.23
N ASP A 99 -32.02 -8.27 -15.91
CA ASP A 99 -32.24 -9.10 -14.74
C ASP A 99 -31.39 -8.68 -13.51
N GLY A 100 -30.57 -7.63 -13.65
CA GLY A 100 -29.70 -7.13 -12.59
C GLY A 100 -28.32 -7.82 -12.53
N LYS A 101 -27.99 -8.74 -13.44
CA LYS A 101 -26.68 -9.38 -13.50
C LYS A 101 -25.60 -8.38 -13.95
N PHE A 102 -24.41 -8.44 -13.34
CA PHE A 102 -23.29 -7.60 -13.75
C PHE A 102 -22.74 -8.02 -15.13
N MET A 103 -22.68 -7.06 -16.05
CA MET A 103 -22.34 -7.31 -17.46
C MET A 103 -20.87 -7.65 -17.72
N PHE A 104 -19.96 -7.33 -16.78
CA PHE A 104 -18.52 -7.50 -16.95
C PHE A 104 -17.92 -8.59 -16.04
N GLY A 105 -18.77 -9.55 -15.62
CA GLY A 105 -18.33 -10.72 -14.85
C GLY A 105 -17.58 -11.73 -15.73
N ALA A 106 -16.83 -12.63 -15.09
CA ALA A 106 -16.23 -13.76 -15.79
C ALA A 106 -17.34 -14.68 -16.34
N GLU A 107 -17.14 -15.20 -17.55
CA GLU A 107 -17.71 -16.52 -17.89
C GLU A 107 -17.13 -17.59 -16.97
#